data_AF-A0A7C2AH20-F1
#
_entry.id   AF-A0A7C2AH20-F1
#
_cell.length_a   1.000
_cell.length_b   1.000
_cell.length_c   1.000
_cell.angle_alpha   90.00
_cell.angle_beta   90.00
_cell.angle_gamma   90.00
#
_symmetry.space_group_name_H-M   'P 1'
#
loop_
_entity.id
_entity.type
_entity.pdbx_description
1 polymer ?
#
loop_
_entity_poly.entity_id
_entity_poly.type
_entity_poly.pdbx_seq_one_letter_code
_entity_poly.pdbx_strand_id
1 'polypeptide(L)'
;MVVILTCRGVDVLGYFVFPRKRLLRNQNGHRFYRKLRGLAKAYALGKINWLDAKPSIQSWIGHAKHADSYGLRYRILCTTIFRRQENPPKR
;
A
#
# COMPACT_ATOMS: atom_id res chain seq x y z
N MET A 1 8.15 20.22 -24.45
CA MET A 1 8.83 18.90 -24.36
C MET A 1 9.83 18.96 -23.22
N VAL A 2 9.73 18.09 -22.21
CA VAL A 2 10.68 18.08 -21.08
C VAL A 2 11.69 16.97 -21.30
N VAL A 3 12.97 17.32 -21.43
CA VAL A 3 14.08 16.36 -21.57
C VAL A 3 14.74 16.19 -20.22
N ILE A 4 14.83 14.96 -19.73
CA ILE A 4 15.41 14.65 -18.42
C ILE A 4 16.54 13.65 -18.63
N LEU A 5 17.70 13.93 -18.03
CA LEU A 5 18.83 13.01 -18.03
C LEU A 5 18.39 11.69 -17.42
N THR A 6 18.70 10.59 -18.10
CA THR A 6 18.27 9.23 -17.73
C THR A 6 18.69 8.82 -16.31
N CYS A 7 19.73 9.45 -15.76
CA CYS A 7 20.22 9.26 -14.39
C CYS A 7 19.42 10.01 -13.32
N ARG A 8 18.69 11.08 -13.67
CA ARG A 8 17.96 11.91 -12.70
C ARG A 8 16.59 11.37 -12.33
N GLY A 9 15.97 10.58 -13.22
CA GLY A 9 14.62 10.06 -13.00
C GLY A 9 13.55 11.15 -12.95
N VAL A 10 12.28 10.75 -12.96
CA VAL A 10 11.14 11.67 -12.98
C VAL A 10 10.07 11.24 -11.98
N ASP A 11 9.47 12.21 -11.30
CA ASP A 11 8.27 11.98 -10.50
C ASP A 11 7.02 11.95 -11.36
N VAL A 12 6.35 10.80 -11.36
CA VAL A 12 5.10 10.61 -12.09
C VAL A 12 4.17 9.73 -11.26
N LEU A 13 2.99 10.26 -10.91
CA LEU A 13 1.89 9.49 -10.29
C LEU A 13 2.30 8.72 -9.01
N GLY A 14 3.23 9.26 -8.21
CA GLY A 14 3.73 8.61 -7.00
C GLY A 14 4.85 7.58 -7.23
N TYR A 15 5.35 7.48 -8.46
CA TYR A 15 6.54 6.72 -8.82
C TYR A 15 7.72 7.64 -9.06
N PHE A 16 8.91 7.08 -8.85
CA PHE A 16 10.15 7.61 -9.38
C PHE A 16 10.61 6.76 -10.55
N VAL A 17 10.48 7.30 -11.76
CA VAL A 17 10.60 6.57 -13.03
C VAL A 17 11.97 6.81 -13.65
N PHE A 18 12.63 5.73 -14.05
CA PHE A 18 13.82 5.71 -14.90
C PHE A 18 13.49 4.98 -16.21
N PRO A 19 14.30 5.12 -17.27
CA PRO A 19 14.05 4.42 -18.53
C PRO A 19 13.93 2.89 -18.39
N ARG A 20 14.68 2.27 -17.47
CA ARG A 20 14.73 0.81 -17.30
C ARG A 20 14.09 0.30 -16.01
N LYS A 21 13.68 1.18 -15.09
CA LYS A 21 13.09 0.76 -13.80
C LYS A 21 12.14 1.81 -13.25
N ARG A 22 11.23 1.37 -12.39
CA ARG A 22 10.28 2.24 -11.69
C ARG A 22 10.36 1.94 -10.21
N LEU A 23 10.54 2.97 -9.38
CA LEU A 23 10.52 2.84 -7.93
C LEU A 23 9.20 3.40 -7.39
N LEU A 24 8.68 2.79 -6.32
CA LEU A 24 7.58 3.37 -5.58
C LEU A 24 8.13 4.37 -4.57
N ARG A 25 7.54 5.56 -4.48
CA ARG A 25 7.96 6.56 -3.47
C ARG A 25 7.74 6.01 -2.05
N ASN A 26 8.72 6.19 -1.16
CA ASN A 26 8.63 5.76 0.24
C ASN A 26 7.37 6.28 0.95
N GLN A 27 6.99 7.54 0.68
CA GLN A 27 5.79 8.15 1.24
C GLN A 27 4.50 7.38 0.87
N ASN A 28 4.42 6.81 -0.34
CA ASN A 28 3.27 5.99 -0.76
C ASN A 28 3.21 4.71 0.09
N GLY A 29 4.34 4.00 0.25
CA GLY A 29 4.44 2.82 1.10
C GLY A 29 4.05 3.11 2.55
N HIS A 30 4.59 4.17 3.16
CA HIS A 30 4.24 4.56 4.54
C HIS A 30 2.77 4.96 4.69
N ARG A 31 2.21 5.66 3.71
CA ARG A 31 0.79 6.03 3.70
C ARG A 31 -0.10 4.79 3.67
N PHE A 32 0.20 3.84 2.79
CA PHE A 32 -0.57 2.61 2.70
C PHE A 32 -0.41 1.74 3.94
N TYR A 33 0.79 1.62 4.50
CA TYR A 33 1.01 0.87 5.74
C TYR A 33 0.14 1.41 6.89
N ARG A 34 0.09 2.73 7.07
CA ARG A 34 -0.80 3.37 8.07
C ARG A 34 -2.27 3.06 7.80
N LYS A 35 -2.70 3.15 6.55
CA LYS A 35 -4.07 2.80 6.14
C LYS A 35 -4.39 1.33 6.43
N LEU A 36 -3.49 0.41 6.10
CA LEU A 36 -3.66 -1.03 6.32
C LEU A 36 -3.82 -1.37 7.80
N ARG A 37 -3.01 -0.75 8.68
CA ARG A 37 -3.16 -0.88 10.14
C ARG A 37 -4.51 -0.35 10.63
N GLY A 38 -4.99 0.76 10.07
CA GLY A 38 -6.33 1.29 10.36
C GLY A 38 -7.45 0.33 9.96
N LEU A 39 -7.36 -0.26 8.76
CA LEU A 39 -8.31 -1.28 8.29
C LEU A 39 -8.29 -2.53 9.17
N ALA A 40 -7.11 -3.04 9.54
CA ALA A 40 -7.00 -4.19 10.43
C ALA A 40 -7.61 -3.91 11.81
N LYS A 41 -7.40 -2.70 12.37
CA LYS A 41 -8.03 -2.29 13.64
C LYS A 41 -9.55 -2.19 13.52
N ALA A 42 -10.06 -1.59 12.43
CA ALA A 42 -11.50 -1.48 12.19
C ALA A 42 -12.16 -2.85 12.01
N TYR A 43 -11.49 -3.77 11.30
CA TYR A 43 -11.92 -5.15 11.14
C TYR A 43 -11.95 -5.90 12.48
N ALA A 44 -10.90 -5.74 13.30
CA ALA A 44 -10.79 -6.37 14.61
C ALA A 44 -11.95 -5.96 15.54
N LEU A 45 -12.27 -4.65 15.57
CA LEU A 45 -13.38 -4.06 16.32
C LEU A 45 -14.75 -4.32 15.71
N GLY A 46 -14.80 -4.92 14.52
CA GLY A 46 -16.04 -5.20 13.84
C GLY A 46 -16.78 -4.06 13.20
N LYS A 47 -16.09 -2.94 12.97
CA LYS A 47 -16.63 -1.77 12.27
C LYS A 47 -16.70 -1.99 10.76
N ILE A 48 -15.88 -2.88 10.23
CA ILE A 48 -15.87 -3.28 8.82
C ILE A 48 -15.72 -4.79 8.69
N ASN A 49 -16.13 -5.34 7.55
CA ASN A 49 -15.90 -6.71 7.14
C ASN A 49 -14.68 -6.82 6.23
N TRP A 50 -14.28 -8.07 5.94
CA TRP A 50 -13.16 -8.34 5.04
C TRP A 50 -13.40 -7.77 3.63
N LEU A 51 -14.64 -7.86 3.15
CA LEU A 51 -15.03 -7.36 1.83
C LEU A 51 -14.90 -5.84 1.71
N ASP A 52 -14.93 -5.09 2.81
CA ASP A 52 -14.72 -3.64 2.79
C ASP A 52 -13.23 -3.29 2.72
N ALA A 53 -12.37 -4.08 3.35
CA ALA A 53 -10.91 -3.87 3.35
C ALA A 53 -10.27 -4.32 2.03
N LYS A 54 -10.76 -5.41 1.44
CA LYS A 54 -10.18 -6.07 0.25
C LYS A 54 -9.97 -5.12 -0.94
N PRO A 55 -10.93 -4.26 -1.36
CA PRO A 55 -10.74 -3.35 -2.49
C PRO A 55 -9.57 -2.38 -2.29
N SER A 56 -9.41 -1.81 -1.09
CA SER A 56 -8.28 -0.90 -0.81
C SER A 56 -6.93 -1.62 -0.88
N ILE A 57 -6.87 -2.88 -0.45
CA ILE A 57 -5.65 -3.69 -0.50
C ILE A 57 -5.31 -4.02 -1.95
N GLN A 58 -6.29 -4.50 -2.71
CA GLN A 58 -6.10 -4.88 -4.13
C GLN A 58 -5.72 -3.68 -5.00
N SER A 59 -6.36 -2.52 -4.80
CA SER A 59 -6.02 -1.29 -5.51
C SER A 59 -4.56 -0.89 -5.28
N TRP A 60 -4.08 -0.93 -4.03
CA TRP A 60 -2.69 -0.59 -3.74
C TRP A 60 -1.70 -1.63 -4.28
N ILE A 61 -2.00 -2.92 -4.20
CA ILE A 61 -1.18 -3.98 -4.81
C ILE A 61 -1.09 -3.77 -6.32
N GLY A 62 -2.24 -3.48 -6.97
CA GLY A 62 -2.34 -3.21 -8.39
C GLY A 62 -1.51 -2.02 -8.83
N HIS A 63 -1.41 -0.97 -8.02
CA HIS A 63 -0.50 0.14 -8.24
C HIS A 63 0.96 -0.28 -8.01
N ALA A 64 1.29 -0.75 -6.80
CA ALA A 64 2.66 -1.03 -6.39
C ALA A 64 3.37 -2.09 -7.25
N LYS A 65 2.64 -3.08 -7.79
CA LYS A 65 3.25 -4.14 -8.63
C LYS A 65 3.93 -3.63 -9.90
N HIS A 66 3.60 -2.42 -10.37
CA HIS A 66 4.23 -1.81 -11.54
C HIS A 66 5.59 -1.16 -11.24
N ALA A 67 5.97 -1.11 -9.97
CA ALA A 67 7.29 -0.68 -9.51
C ALA A 67 8.08 -1.87 -8.96
N ASP A 68 9.41 -1.72 -8.92
CA ASP A 68 10.30 -2.61 -8.15
C ASP A 68 10.01 -2.45 -6.66
N SER A 69 9.04 -3.23 -6.19
CA SER A 69 8.41 -3.07 -4.87
C SER A 69 8.14 -4.40 -4.18
N TYR A 70 8.64 -5.53 -4.70
CA TYR A 70 8.31 -6.85 -4.17
C TYR A 70 8.58 -6.96 -2.67
N GLY A 71 9.80 -6.62 -2.23
CA GLY A 71 10.17 -6.65 -0.80
C GLY A 71 9.33 -5.71 0.06
N LEU A 72 8.97 -4.53 -0.47
CA LEU A 72 8.10 -3.57 0.22
C LEU A 72 6.67 -4.12 0.38
N ARG A 73 6.09 -4.67 -0.69
CA ARG A 73 4.76 -5.30 -0.67
C ARG A 73 4.73 -6.47 0.31
N TYR A 74 5.73 -7.35 0.23
CA TYR A 74 5.87 -8.50 1.13
C TYR A 74 5.90 -8.04 2.60
N ARG A 75 6.80 -7.11 2.94
CA ARG A 75 6.93 -6.60 4.31
C ARG A 75 5.62 -5.98 4.82
N ILE A 76 4.99 -5.11 4.05
CA ILE A 76 3.76 -4.42 4.48
C ILE A 76 2.60 -5.42 4.69
N LEU A 77 2.40 -6.33 3.75
CA LEU A 77 1.26 -7.27 3.77
C LEU A 77 1.44 -8.36 4.83
N CYS A 78 2.66 -8.88 5.02
CA CYS A 78 2.93 -9.91 6.01
C CYS A 78 2.98 -9.38 7.45
N THR A 79 3.32 -8.10 7.66
CA THR A 79 3.38 -7.50 9.01
C THR A 79 1.98 -7.19 9.58
N THR A 80 0.95 -7.09 8.73
CA THR A 80 -0.40 -6.68 9.18
C THR A 80 -1.38 -7.83 9.14
N ILE A 81 -1.74 -8.35 10.31
CA ILE A 81 -2.68 -9.46 10.47
C ILE A 81 -4.09 -8.93 10.69
N PHE A 82 -5.06 -9.50 9.97
CA PHE A 82 -6.49 -9.26 10.18
C PHE A 82 -7.03 -10.36 11.10
N ARG A 83 -7.29 -10.03 12.37
CA ARG A 83 -7.89 -10.93 13.35
C ARG A 83 -9.12 -10.28 13.95
N ARG A 84 -10.24 -11.00 13.98
CA ARG A 84 -11.48 -10.54 14.62
C ARG A 84 -11.36 -10.72 16.15
N GLN A 85 -11.86 -9.75 16.92
CA GLN A 85 -12.00 -9.92 18.37
C GLN A 85 -13.28 -10.69 18.67
N GLU A 86 -13.22 -11.64 19.62
CA GLU A 86 -14.35 -12.48 20.02
C GLU A 86 -15.48 -11.70 20.70
N ASN A 87 -15.16 -10.56 21.34
CA ASN A 87 -16.15 -9.68 21.97
C ASN A 87 -15.85 -8.21 21.63
N PRO A 88 -16.20 -7.73 20.42
CA PRO A 88 -15.97 -6.35 20.06
C PRO A 88 -16.82 -5.43 20.94
N PRO A 89 -16.31 -4.23 21.33
CA PRO A 89 -17.09 -3.29 22.13
C PRO A 89 -18.43 -2.99 21.43
N LYS A 90 -19.54 -3.14 22.17
CA LYS A 90 -20.87 -2.77 21.68
C LYS A 90 -20.84 -1.29 21.29
N ARG A 91 -21.36 -1.00 20.10
CA ARG A 91 -21.32 0.32 19.47
C ARG A 91 -22.19 1.31 20.20
#